data_AF-A0A0N0VIF9-F1
#
_entry.id   AF-A0A0N0VIF9-F1
#
_cell.length_a   1.000
_cell.length_b   1.000
_cell.length_c   1.000
_cell.angle_alpha   90.00
_cell.angle_beta   90.00
_cell.angle_gamma   90.00
#
_symmetry.space_group_name_H-M   'P 1'
#
loop_
_entity.id
_entity.type
_entity.pdbx_description
1 polymer ?
#
loop_
_entity_poly.entity_id
_entity_poly.type
_entity_poly.pdbx_seq_one_letter_code
_entity_poly.pdbx_strand_id
1 'polypeptide(L)' 'MNKHFDALVKHFGSQQATAEALGVKQGTVSGWVRGLHGCTAEIAIKAEIATKGAIKARDLRPSIPQQAA' A
#
# COMPACT_ATOMS: atom_id res chain seq x y z
N MET A 1 14.52 0.90 -0.38
CA MET A 1 13.49 -0.14 -0.52
C MET A 1 12.49 0.04 0.61
N ASN A 2 11.25 0.44 0.30
CA ASN A 2 10.25 0.69 1.34
C ASN A 2 9.69 -0.64 1.86
N LYS A 3 10.13 -1.05 3.05
CA LYS A 3 9.80 -2.34 3.66
C LYS A 3 8.29 -2.61 3.75
N HIS A 4 7.47 -1.57 3.95
CA HIS A 4 6.01 -1.70 4.03
C HIS A 4 5.36 -1.98 2.66
N PHE A 5 5.84 -1.33 1.60
CA PHE A 5 5.36 -1.61 0.25
C PHE A 5 5.86 -2.96 -0.28
N ASP A 6 7.06 -3.39 0.09
CA ASP A 6 7.53 -4.75 -0.18
C ASP A 6 6.67 -5.81 0.52
N ALA A 7 6.30 -5.60 1.78
CA ALA A 7 5.39 -6.49 2.49
C ALA A 7 4.02 -6.56 1.82
N LEU A 8 3.50 -5.43 1.34
CA LEU A 8 2.25 -5.35 0.59
C LEU A 8 2.31 -6.14 -0.71
N VAL A 9 3.39 -5.97 -1.48
CA VAL A 9 3.63 -6.72 -2.70
C VAL A 9 3.75 -8.22 -2.44
N LYS A 10 4.43 -8.61 -1.36
CA LYS A 10 4.53 -10.02 -0.96
C LYS A 10 3.19 -10.60 -0.54
N HIS A 11 2.33 -9.83 0.14
CA HIS A 11 1.01 -10.28 0.56
C HIS A 11 0.12 -10.62 -0.65
N PHE A 12 0.14 -9.78 -1.69
CA PHE A 12 -0.58 -10.03 -2.94
C PHE A 12 0.19 -10.90 -3.95
N GLY A 13 1.44 -11.25 -3.65
CA GLY A 13 2.32 -12.08 -4.48
C GLY A 13 3.08 -11.35 -5.59
N SER A 14 2.56 -10.23 -6.13
CA SER A 14 3.25 -9.44 -7.14
C SER A 14 2.84 -7.96 -7.16
N GLN A 15 3.64 -7.12 -7.81
CA GLN A 15 3.30 -5.70 -7.99
C GLN A 15 2.06 -5.53 -8.87
N GLN A 16 1.85 -6.41 -9.84
CA GLN A 16 0.67 -6.42 -10.70
C GLN A 16 -0.59 -6.77 -9.90
N ALA A 17 -0.54 -7.87 -9.13
CA ALA A 17 -1.66 -8.28 -8.27
C ALA A 17 -2.01 -7.23 -7.20
N THR A 18 -0.99 -6.56 -6.64
CA THR A 18 -1.18 -5.43 -5.73
C THR A 18 -1.89 -4.27 -6.42
N ALA A 19 -1.49 -3.97 -7.66
CA ALA A 19 -2.09 -2.90 -8.43
C ALA A 19 -3.57 -3.18 -8.74
N GLU A 20 -3.88 -4.42 -9.11
CA GLU A 20 -5.26 -4.87 -9.36
C GLU A 20 -6.12 -4.83 -8.08
N ALA A 21 -5.60 -5.35 -6.96
CA ALA A 21 -6.29 -5.31 -5.68
C ALA A 21 -6.60 -3.87 -5.20
N LEU A 22 -5.68 -2.94 -5.48
CA LEU A 22 -5.82 -1.54 -5.07
C LEU A 22 -6.45 -0.65 -6.16
N GLY A 23 -6.68 -1.17 -7.37
CA GLY A 23 -7.23 -0.41 -8.49
C GLY A 23 -6.29 0.71 -8.99
N VAL A 24 -4.98 0.48 -8.95
CA VAL A 24 -3.95 1.40 -9.45
C VAL A 24 -3.17 0.77 -10.61
N LYS A 25 -2.23 1.51 -11.21
CA LYS A 25 -1.32 0.96 -12.21
C LYS A 25 -0.12 0.29 -11.53
N GLN A 26 0.41 -0.78 -12.12
CA GLN A 26 1.60 -1.47 -11.59
C GLN A 26 2.83 -0.54 -11.50
N GLY A 27 2.97 0.43 -12.41
CA GLY A 27 4.00 1.47 -12.33
C GLY A 27 3.91 2.33 -11.06
N THR A 28 2.70 2.58 -10.55
CA THR A 28 2.48 3.27 -9.27
C THR A 28 3.04 2.46 -8.11
N VAL A 29 2.79 1.13 -8.11
CA VAL A 29 3.31 0.21 -7.09
C VAL A 29 4.84 0.12 -7.16
N SER A 30 5.40 0.07 -8.37
CA SER A 30 6.86 0.12 -8.57
C SER A 30 7.47 1.40 -7.99
N GLY A 31 6.83 2.55 -8.20
CA GLY A 31 7.24 3.82 -7.61
C GLY A 31 7.29 3.78 -6.08
N TRP A 32 6.32 3.13 -5.44
CA TRP A 32 6.28 2.96 -3.99
C TRP A 32 7.41 2.07 -3.44
N VAL A 33 7.63 0.91 -4.06
CA VAL A 33 8.67 -0.06 -3.66
C VAL A 33 10.06 0.55 -3.80
N ARG A 34 10.30 1.29 -4.89
CA ARG A 34 11.55 2.01 -5.16
C ARG A 34 11.71 3.26 -4.29
N GLY A 35 10.66 3.72 -3.61
CA GLY A 35 10.68 4.89 -2.75
C GLY A 35 10.68 6.22 -3.50
N LEU A 36 10.20 6.24 -4.74
CA LEU A 36 10.08 7.47 -5.56
C LEU A 36 8.98 8.39 -5.03
N HIS A 37 7.87 7.83 -4.59
CA HIS A 37 6.75 8.53 -3.97
C HIS A 37 5.98 7.59 -3.04
N GLY A 38 5.18 8.14 -2.12
CA GLY A 38 4.26 7.37 -1.28
C GLY A 38 2.91 7.09 -1.96
N CYS A 39 1.99 6.48 -1.21
CA CYS A 39 0.58 6.32 -1.61
C CYS A 39 -0.30 7.41 -0.98
N THR A 40 -1.50 7.62 -1.53
CA THR A 40 -2.51 8.52 -0.95
C THR A 40 -3.18 7.87 0.28
N ALA A 41 -3.89 8.66 1.10
CA ALA A 41 -4.58 8.12 2.26
C ALA A 41 -5.66 7.09 1.87
N GLU A 42 -6.41 7.35 0.81
CA GLU A 42 -7.42 6.44 0.28
C GLU A 42 -6.83 5.07 -0.11
N ILE A 43 -5.68 5.06 -0.78
CA ILE A 43 -4.99 3.83 -1.16
C ILE A 43 -4.44 3.09 0.06
N ALA A 44 -3.89 3.81 1.03
CA ALA A 44 -3.40 3.20 2.27
C ALA A 44 -4.54 2.50 3.05
N ILE A 45 -5.70 3.15 3.15
CA ILE A 45 -6.90 2.58 3.79
C ILE A 45 -7.42 1.38 2.99
N LYS A 46 -7.48 1.49 1.66
CA LYS A 46 -7.89 0.38 0.78
C LYS A 46 -6.95 -0.82 0.92
N ALA A 47 -5.65 -0.59 1.05
CA ALA A 47 -4.68 -1.63 1.31
C ALA A 47 -4.90 -2.32 2.66
N GLU A 48 -5.21 -1.56 3.72
CA GLU A 48 -5.55 -2.15 5.01
C GLU A 48 -6.80 -3.03 4.94
N ILE A 49 -7.86 -2.56 4.28
CA ILE A 49 -9.10 -3.33 4.09
C ILE A 49 -8.83 -4.58 3.24
N ALA A 50 -8.12 -4.45 2.11
CA ALA A 50 -7.85 -5.55 1.19
C ALA A 50 -6.94 -6.63 1.81
N THR A 51 -6.03 -6.24 2.69
CA THR A 51 -5.17 -7.16 3.46
C THR A 51 -5.81 -7.62 4.77
N LYS A 52 -7.07 -7.27 5.02
CA LYS A 52 -7.81 -7.59 6.27
C LYS A 52 -7.04 -7.19 7.53
N GLY A 53 -6.37 -6.04 7.48
CA GLY A 53 -5.61 -5.50 8.60
C GLY A 53 -4.19 -6.05 8.77
N ALA A 54 -3.72 -6.94 7.88
CA ALA A 54 -2.34 -7.45 7.94
C ALA A 54 -1.30 -6.37 7.66
N ILE A 55 -1.65 -5.34 6.88
CA ILE A 55 -0.84 -4.15 6.66
C ILE A 55 -1.66 -2.93 7.04
N LYS A 56 -1.13 -2.09 7.95
CA LYS A 56 -1.86 -0.92 8.41
C LYS A 56 -1.66 0.26 7.47
N ALA A 57 -2.69 1.07 7.29
CA ALA A 57 -2.63 2.27 6.46
C ALA A 57 -1.53 3.23 6.92
N ARG A 58 -1.29 3.30 8.23
CA ARG A 58 -0.20 4.10 8.85
C ARG A 58 1.20 3.64 8.44
N ASP A 59 1.39 2.35 8.18
CA ASP A 59 2.70 1.81 7.78
C ASP A 59 3.03 2.25 6.35
N LEU A 60 1.99 2.35 5.50
CA LEU A 60 2.12 2.83 4.13
C LEU A 60 2.16 4.36 4.03
N ARG A 61 1.52 5.06 4.98
CA ARG A 61 1.47 6.52 5.06
C ARG A 61 1.41 6.99 6.52
N PRO A 62 2.55 7.34 7.12
CA PRO A 62 2.64 7.74 8.53
C PRO A 62 1.87 9.02 8.89
N SER A 63 1.55 9.85 7.89
CA SER A 63 0.79 11.09 8.08
C SER A 63 -0.73 10.89 8.24
N ILE A 64 -1.23 9.65 8.17
CA ILE A 64 -2.65 9.36 8.42
C ILE A 64 -2.89 9.40 9.95
N PRO A 65 -3.78 10.30 10.44
CA PRO A 65 -4.15 10.35 11.85
C PRO A 65 -4.79 9.03 12.31
N GLN A 66 -4.64 8.69 13.59
CA GLN A 66 -5.09 7.43 14.20
C GLN A 66 -6.61 7.21 14.22
N GLN A 67 -7.42 8.06 13.59
CA GLN A 67 -8.88 8.01 13.68
C GLN A 67 -9.53 8.10 12.29
N ALA A 68 -10.05 6.98 11.82
CA ALA A 68 -11.31 6.94 11.11
C ALA A 68 -12.17 5.94 11.89
N ALA A 69 -13.04 6.49 12.74
CA ALA A 69 -14.05 5.76 13.50
C ALA A 69 -15.14 5.22 12.56
#